data_AF-A0A4D9DW08-F1
#
_entry.id   AF-A0A4D9DW08-F1
#
_cell.length_a   1.000
_cell.length_b   1.000
_cell.length_c   1.000
_cell.angle_alpha   90.00
_cell.angle_beta   90.00
_cell.angle_gamma   90.00
#
_symmetry.space_group_name_H-M   'P 1'
#
loop_
_entity.id
_entity.type
_entity.pdbx_description
1 polymer ?
#
loop_
_entity_poly.entity_id
_entity_poly.type
_entity_poly.pdbx_seq_one_letter_code
_entity_poly.pdbx_strand_id
1 'polypeptide(L)'
;MAGWWAGWLLLLAEAWGAHLVLEPWAQEAPWVGNTSAFQASRLQRHLPQGIIIGVRKGGTRALLEMLALHPQVAAARAEVHFFNREENYGRGLGWYRQQMPLSRPGQLTVEKTPGYFSSPRAPERVRAMDPAVRLLLIVRDPVERLVSDYTQILHNRRARRKPYPPLERLLLRGDRGLDTRHKAIQRSLYALHLARWLGAFPPAHIHVVDGGGLIREPLPELRRVEQFLGLAPSLGPDNFYFNQTKGFYCLRAGAHQRCLDQSKGRPHPPIAEQLLEQLCTYFSAPNEHFFSLVGRTFNWC
;
A
#
# COMPACT_ATOMS: atom_id res chain seq x y z
N MET A 1 -61.70 22.81 -17.51
CA MET A 1 -62.42 21.88 -18.39
C MET A 1 -61.72 20.53 -18.24
N ALA A 2 -62.10 19.66 -17.29
CA ALA A 2 -63.26 18.74 -17.31
C ALA A 2 -63.26 17.86 -18.57
N GLY A 3 -63.38 16.52 -18.56
CA GLY A 3 -63.72 15.52 -17.54
C GLY A 3 -63.06 14.16 -17.87
N TRP A 4 -62.84 13.25 -16.92
CA TRP A 4 -63.78 12.22 -16.42
C TRP A 4 -64.28 11.25 -17.49
N TRP A 5 -64.06 9.95 -17.27
CA TRP A 5 -65.12 8.92 -17.28
C TRP A 5 -64.74 7.77 -16.33
N ALA A 6 -65.72 7.37 -15.52
CA ALA A 6 -65.75 6.27 -14.56
C ALA A 6 -66.93 5.35 -14.89
N GLY A 7 -67.01 4.19 -14.22
CA GLY A 7 -68.16 3.27 -14.18
C GLY A 7 -67.77 1.87 -14.66
N TRP A 8 -68.11 0.75 -14.00
CA TRP A 8 -69.43 0.29 -13.51
C TRP A 8 -69.20 -0.74 -12.36
N LEU A 9 -69.83 -0.63 -11.15
CA LEU A 9 -71.12 -1.24 -10.66
C LEU A 9 -70.99 -2.76 -10.31
N LEU A 10 -71.53 -3.41 -9.26
CA LEU A 10 -72.63 -3.19 -8.28
C LEU A 10 -72.53 -4.17 -7.07
N LEU A 11 -72.87 -3.65 -5.88
CA LEU A 11 -73.78 -4.15 -4.80
C LEU A 11 -73.94 -5.64 -4.44
N LEU A 12 -73.97 -5.93 -3.12
CA LEU A 12 -75.20 -6.28 -2.37
C LEU A 12 -74.98 -6.22 -0.85
N ALA A 13 -76.03 -5.81 -0.14
CA ALA A 13 -76.13 -5.66 1.31
C ALA A 13 -76.91 -6.83 1.93
N GLU A 14 -76.69 -7.13 3.21
CA GLU A 14 -77.78 -7.31 4.19
C GLU A 14 -77.24 -7.36 5.64
N ALA A 15 -78.07 -6.84 6.54
CA ALA A 15 -77.79 -6.57 7.95
C ALA A 15 -77.81 -7.84 8.82
N TRP A 16 -77.44 -7.71 10.09
CA TRP A 16 -78.28 -7.98 11.27
C TRP A 16 -77.46 -7.62 12.52
N GLY A 17 -78.06 -6.87 13.45
CA GLY A 17 -77.39 -6.40 14.66
C GLY A 17 -77.45 -7.41 15.81
N ALA A 18 -76.44 -7.38 16.67
CA ALA A 18 -76.57 -7.77 18.08
C ALA A 18 -75.37 -7.24 18.89
N HIS A 19 -75.70 -6.40 19.86
CA HIS A 19 -75.13 -6.22 21.20
C HIS A 19 -73.62 -6.40 21.47
N LEU A 20 -73.06 -5.29 21.96
CA LEU A 20 -71.83 -5.14 22.75
C LEU A 20 -71.71 -6.15 23.90
N VAL A 21 -70.63 -6.94 23.88
CA VAL A 21 -69.88 -7.38 25.07
C VAL A 21 -68.41 -7.46 24.66
N LEU A 22 -67.57 -6.57 25.22
CA LEU A 22 -66.11 -6.59 25.03
C LEU A 22 -65.47 -7.31 26.23
N GLU A 23 -65.10 -8.58 26.03
CA GLU A 23 -64.15 -9.32 26.87
C GLU A 23 -62.82 -9.43 26.09
N PRO A 24 -61.67 -9.01 26.64
CA PRO A 24 -60.41 -9.01 25.90
C PRO A 24 -59.64 -10.32 26.12
N TRP A 25 -59.70 -11.24 25.16
CA TRP A 25 -58.73 -12.33 25.05
C TRP A 25 -58.12 -12.39 23.64
N ALA A 26 -56.87 -11.97 23.53
CA ALA A 26 -55.85 -12.65 22.72
C ALA A 26 -54.50 -12.08 23.13
N GLN A 27 -53.74 -12.86 23.88
CA GLN A 27 -52.32 -12.65 24.09
C GLN A 27 -51.62 -12.77 22.73
N GLU A 28 -51.33 -11.64 22.10
CA GLU A 28 -50.36 -11.60 21.01
C GLU A 28 -49.00 -11.97 21.59
N ALA A 29 -48.53 -13.16 21.25
CA ALA A 29 -47.13 -13.52 21.42
C ALA A 29 -46.29 -12.41 20.79
N PRO A 30 -45.30 -11.83 21.50
CA PRO A 30 -44.45 -10.82 20.92
C PRO A 30 -43.77 -11.45 19.70
N TRP A 31 -43.89 -10.77 18.56
CA TRP A 31 -43.09 -11.03 17.38
C TRP A 31 -41.65 -11.26 17.85
N VAL A 32 -41.17 -12.50 17.71
CA VAL A 32 -39.74 -12.78 17.74
C VAL A 32 -39.22 -12.17 16.44
N GLY A 33 -39.03 -10.85 16.48
CA GLY A 33 -38.33 -10.11 15.46
C GLY A 33 -36.97 -10.77 15.34
N ASN A 34 -36.79 -11.47 14.23
CA ASN A 34 -35.56 -12.12 13.84
C ASN A 34 -34.45 -11.07 13.92
N THR A 35 -33.74 -11.01 15.04
CA THR A 35 -32.70 -10.02 15.33
C THR A 35 -31.37 -10.48 14.75
N SER A 36 -31.42 -11.15 13.60
CA SER A 36 -30.27 -11.37 12.76
C SER A 36 -30.21 -10.29 11.69
N ALA A 37 -29.11 -9.54 11.73
CA ALA A 37 -28.56 -8.79 10.61
C ALA A 37 -29.10 -7.37 10.33
N PHE A 38 -29.03 -6.50 11.33
CA PHE A 38 -28.51 -5.15 11.11
C PHE A 38 -27.46 -4.84 12.21
N GLN A 39 -26.35 -5.59 12.20
CA GLN A 39 -25.12 -5.04 12.75
C GLN A 39 -24.78 -3.84 11.87
N ALA A 40 -25.16 -2.64 12.30
CA ALA A 40 -24.62 -1.41 11.74
C ALA A 40 -23.10 -1.58 11.69
N SER A 41 -22.53 -1.64 10.48
CA SER A 41 -21.11 -1.93 10.25
C SER A 41 -20.28 -0.79 10.85
N ARG A 42 -19.97 -0.88 12.15
CA ARG A 42 -19.19 0.15 12.83
C ARG A 42 -17.79 0.09 12.25
N LEU A 43 -17.36 1.22 11.68
CA LEU A 43 -15.98 1.40 11.27
C LEU A 43 -15.08 1.25 12.50
N GLN A 44 -14.01 0.46 12.37
CA GLN A 44 -13.05 0.22 13.44
C GLN A 44 -11.62 0.31 12.90
N ARG A 45 -10.66 0.52 13.80
CA ARG A 45 -9.23 0.45 13.45
C ARG A 45 -8.72 -0.95 13.73
N HIS A 46 -8.14 -1.57 12.72
CA HIS A 46 -7.52 -2.90 12.82
C HIS A 46 -6.01 -2.76 12.68
N LEU A 47 -5.24 -3.70 13.24
CA LEU A 47 -3.83 -3.83 12.88
C LEU A 47 -3.72 -4.18 11.38
N PRO A 48 -2.63 -3.81 10.72
CA PRO A 48 -2.48 -4.05 9.29
C PRO A 48 -2.31 -5.55 8.99
N GLN A 49 -3.07 -6.05 8.01
CA GLN A 49 -2.91 -7.39 7.44
C GLN A 49 -1.92 -7.40 6.26
N GLY A 50 -1.65 -6.22 5.69
CA GLY A 50 -0.65 -6.02 4.64
C GLY A 50 0.33 -4.92 5.01
N ILE A 51 1.64 -5.15 4.84
CA ILE A 51 2.66 -4.15 5.13
C ILE A 51 3.58 -3.95 3.93
N ILE A 52 3.66 -2.73 3.42
CA ILE A 52 4.68 -2.34 2.44
C ILE A 52 5.96 -1.96 3.19
N ILE A 53 6.86 -2.93 3.30
CA ILE A 53 8.08 -2.83 4.14
C ILE A 53 9.21 -2.05 3.48
N GLY A 54 9.17 -1.86 2.16
CA GLY A 54 10.29 -1.31 1.42
C GLY A 54 10.13 -1.41 -0.09
N VAL A 55 11.13 -0.95 -0.85
CA VAL A 55 12.35 -0.27 -0.36
C VAL A 55 12.22 1.25 -0.39
N ARG A 56 13.03 1.95 0.41
CA ARG A 56 13.15 3.41 0.31
C ARG A 56 13.52 3.81 -1.12
N LYS A 57 12.65 4.64 -1.72
CA LYS A 57 12.72 5.10 -3.12
C LYS A 57 12.44 4.02 -4.19
N GLY A 58 11.93 2.85 -3.81
CA GLY A 58 11.48 1.81 -4.74
C GLY A 58 10.11 2.07 -5.39
N GLY A 59 9.36 3.08 -4.96
CA GLY A 59 8.00 3.34 -5.46
C GLY A 59 6.88 3.03 -4.46
N THR A 60 7.22 2.76 -3.21
CA THR A 60 6.28 2.42 -2.12
C THR A 60 5.03 3.31 -2.05
N ARG A 61 5.16 4.64 -2.22
CA ARG A 61 4.00 5.54 -2.22
C ARG A 61 3.08 5.26 -3.40
N ALA A 62 3.61 5.06 -4.60
CA ALA A 62 2.80 4.72 -5.76
C ALA A 62 2.02 3.42 -5.51
N LEU A 63 2.71 2.38 -5.05
CA LEU A 63 2.09 1.09 -4.71
C LEU A 63 0.94 1.25 -3.71
N LEU A 64 1.15 1.98 -2.60
CA LEU A 64 0.11 2.20 -1.59
C LEU A 64 -1.10 2.95 -2.17
N GLU A 65 -0.87 4.03 -2.91
CA GLU A 65 -1.95 4.87 -3.45
C GLU A 65 -2.73 4.17 -4.56
N MET A 66 -2.06 3.35 -5.37
CA MET A 66 -2.69 2.52 -6.40
C MET A 66 -3.49 1.38 -5.76
N LEU A 67 -2.94 0.68 -4.77
CA LEU A 67 -3.65 -0.38 -4.05
C LEU A 67 -4.86 0.15 -3.29
N ALA A 68 -4.78 1.38 -2.76
CA ALA A 68 -5.89 2.05 -2.09
C ALA A 68 -7.07 2.43 -3.01
N LEU A 69 -6.96 2.23 -4.33
CA LEU A 69 -8.11 2.30 -5.23
C LEU A 69 -9.03 1.08 -5.10
N HIS A 70 -8.52 -0.03 -4.53
CA HIS A 70 -9.30 -1.24 -4.32
C HIS A 70 -10.35 -1.02 -3.20
N PRO A 71 -11.64 -1.34 -3.41
CA PRO A 71 -12.71 -1.05 -2.44
C PRO A 71 -12.56 -1.81 -1.12
N GLN A 72 -11.84 -2.94 -1.12
CA GLN A 72 -11.53 -3.72 0.09
C GLN A 72 -10.20 -3.34 0.78
N VAL A 73 -9.57 -2.22 0.41
CA VAL A 73 -8.31 -1.78 1.04
C VAL A 73 -8.51 -0.46 1.79
N ALA A 74 -8.11 -0.45 3.06
CA ALA A 74 -8.00 0.74 3.89
C ALA A 74 -6.52 1.05 4.15
N ALA A 75 -5.98 2.08 3.50
CA ALA A 75 -4.56 2.42 3.57
C ALA A 75 -4.24 3.53 4.57
N ALA A 76 -3.28 3.30 5.46
CA ALA A 76 -2.75 4.34 6.34
C ALA A 76 -1.94 5.36 5.53
N ARG A 77 -2.32 6.64 5.58
CA ARG A 77 -1.71 7.69 4.74
C ARG A 77 -0.26 8.00 5.15
N ALA A 78 0.05 8.00 6.45
CA ALA A 78 1.36 8.37 6.98
C ALA A 78 2.30 7.15 7.08
N GLU A 79 3.61 7.41 7.01
CA GLU A 79 4.62 6.40 7.37
C GLU A 79 4.69 6.33 8.91
N VAL A 80 4.23 5.22 9.49
CA VAL A 80 4.02 5.12 10.94
C VAL A 80 5.32 4.94 11.72
N HIS A 81 6.33 4.32 11.10
CA HIS A 81 7.63 4.09 11.72
C HIS A 81 7.53 3.38 13.08
N PHE A 82 6.65 2.39 13.22
CA PHE A 82 6.44 1.67 14.46
C PHE A 82 7.59 0.69 14.73
N PHE A 83 7.90 -0.19 13.79
CA PHE A 83 8.86 -1.28 14.01
C PHE A 83 10.35 -0.87 13.92
N ASN A 84 10.64 0.34 13.41
CA ASN A 84 12.01 0.82 13.20
C ASN A 84 12.42 2.05 14.04
N ARG A 85 11.55 2.57 14.90
CA ARG A 85 11.86 3.63 15.86
C ARG A 85 11.50 3.16 17.25
N GLU A 86 12.46 3.19 18.16
CA GLU A 86 12.27 2.69 19.53
C GLU A 86 11.20 3.50 20.27
N GLU A 87 11.15 4.81 20.04
CA GLU A 87 10.19 5.72 20.67
C GLU A 87 8.74 5.39 20.29
N ASN A 88 8.52 4.90 19.07
CA ASN A 88 7.20 4.48 18.61
C ASN A 88 6.89 3.05 19.05
N TYR A 89 7.85 2.13 18.94
CA TYR A 89 7.66 0.72 19.34
C TYR A 89 7.32 0.60 20.83
N GLY A 90 7.97 1.39 21.69
CA GLY A 90 7.73 1.43 23.12
C GLY A 90 6.32 1.89 23.52
N ARG A 91 5.54 2.48 22.61
CA ARG A 91 4.13 2.86 22.85
C ARG A 91 3.14 1.70 22.71
N GLY A 92 3.61 0.53 22.24
CA GLY A 92 2.83 -0.70 22.12
C GLY A 92 1.84 -0.74 20.95
N LEU A 93 1.25 -1.93 20.75
CA LEU A 93 0.34 -2.21 19.63
C LEU A 93 -0.96 -1.40 19.69
N GLY A 94 -1.41 -1.01 20.88
CA GLY A 94 -2.56 -0.13 21.06
C GLY A 94 -2.35 1.22 20.37
N TRP A 95 -1.18 1.84 20.57
CA TRP A 95 -0.81 3.08 19.87
C TRP A 95 -0.69 2.88 18.36
N TYR A 96 -0.07 1.77 17.93
CA TYR A 96 0.09 1.45 16.52
C TYR A 96 -1.25 1.29 15.79
N ARG A 97 -2.19 0.54 16.38
CA ARG A 97 -3.57 0.40 15.89
C ARG A 97 -4.28 1.75 15.77
N GLN A 98 -4.06 2.69 16.68
CA GLN A 98 -4.65 4.03 16.60
C GLN A 98 -4.15 4.84 15.40
N GLN A 99 -3.00 4.50 14.82
CA GLN A 99 -2.47 5.14 13.60
C GLN A 99 -3.13 4.61 12.32
N MET A 100 -3.89 3.51 12.42
CA MET A 100 -4.54 2.87 11.27
C MET A 100 -5.82 3.61 10.89
N PRO A 101 -6.23 3.57 9.60
CA PRO A 101 -7.49 4.12 9.17
C PRO A 101 -8.65 3.34 9.81
N LEU A 102 -9.81 4.00 9.87
CA LEU A 102 -11.07 3.31 10.08
C LEU A 102 -11.38 2.47 8.85
N SER A 103 -11.72 1.19 9.05
CA SER A 103 -12.10 0.27 7.99
C SER A 103 -13.40 -0.47 8.34
N ARG A 104 -14.09 -0.93 7.30
CA ARG A 104 -15.29 -1.78 7.42
C ARG A 104 -14.86 -3.23 7.70
N PRO A 105 -15.74 -4.04 8.31
CA PRO A 105 -15.53 -5.49 8.38
C PRO A 105 -15.20 -6.06 6.99
N GLY A 106 -14.17 -6.90 6.91
CA GLY A 106 -13.70 -7.51 5.66
C GLY A 106 -12.68 -6.71 4.86
N GLN A 107 -12.49 -5.41 5.12
CA GLN A 107 -11.43 -4.64 4.46
C GLN A 107 -10.05 -4.97 5.04
N LEU A 108 -9.06 -5.08 4.16
CA LEU A 108 -7.64 -5.20 4.52
C LEU A 108 -7.08 -3.82 4.89
N THR A 109 -6.52 -3.71 6.09
CA THR A 109 -5.74 -2.55 6.50
C THR A 109 -4.31 -2.70 6.01
N VAL A 110 -3.80 -1.67 5.34
CA VAL A 110 -2.43 -1.66 4.79
C VAL A 110 -1.69 -0.42 5.25
N GLU A 111 -0.45 -0.58 5.73
CA GLU A 111 0.46 0.55 5.93
C GLU A 111 1.77 0.39 5.17
N LYS A 112 2.52 1.48 5.12
CA LYS A 112 3.77 1.57 4.38
C LYS A 112 4.81 2.30 5.18
N THR A 113 5.91 1.62 5.50
CA THR A 113 7.11 2.27 6.04
C THR A 113 8.35 1.71 5.36
N PRO A 114 8.96 2.42 4.39
CA PRO A 114 10.05 1.88 3.59
C PRO A 114 11.34 1.60 4.37
N GLY A 115 11.46 2.17 5.57
CA GLY A 115 12.60 1.97 6.46
C GLY A 115 12.60 0.61 7.15
N TYR A 116 11.49 -0.14 7.13
CA TYR A 116 11.42 -1.46 7.75
C TYR A 116 12.34 -2.44 7.06
N PHE A 117 12.38 -2.46 5.73
CA PHE A 117 13.16 -3.45 4.98
C PHE A 117 14.64 -3.50 5.39
N SER A 118 15.26 -2.32 5.55
CA SER A 118 16.66 -2.19 5.96
C SER A 118 16.89 -2.19 7.48
N SER A 119 15.84 -2.30 8.29
CA SER A 119 15.93 -2.31 9.75
C SER A 119 16.23 -3.72 10.26
N PRO A 120 17.33 -3.96 11.00
CA PRO A 120 17.64 -5.28 11.56
C PRO A 120 16.59 -5.80 12.54
N ARG A 121 15.87 -4.90 13.24
CA ARG A 121 14.88 -5.26 14.28
C ARG A 121 13.46 -5.44 13.74
N ALA A 122 13.16 -4.94 12.54
CA ALA A 122 11.79 -4.92 12.04
C ALA A 122 11.20 -6.32 11.77
N PRO A 123 11.93 -7.29 11.17
CA PRO A 123 11.36 -8.61 10.85
C PRO A 123 10.77 -9.31 12.07
N GLU A 124 11.56 -9.46 13.13
CA GLU A 124 11.12 -10.12 14.37
C GLU A 124 9.95 -9.41 15.04
N ARG A 125 9.98 -8.07 15.06
CA ARG A 125 8.89 -7.29 15.67
C ARG A 125 7.58 -7.38 14.88
N VAL A 126 7.65 -7.46 13.55
CA VAL A 126 6.48 -7.67 12.69
C VAL A 126 5.95 -9.09 12.90
N ARG A 127 6.82 -10.10 12.95
CA ARG A 127 6.42 -11.50 13.23
C ARG A 127 5.77 -11.67 14.60
N ALA A 128 6.31 -11.00 15.61
CA ALA A 128 5.75 -11.02 16.96
C ALA A 128 4.36 -10.35 17.04
N MET A 129 4.05 -9.42 16.13
CA MET A 129 2.70 -8.85 16.03
C MET A 129 1.74 -9.84 15.39
N ASP A 130 2.09 -10.35 14.21
CA ASP A 130 1.27 -11.29 13.47
C ASP A 130 2.15 -12.09 12.48
N PRO A 131 2.35 -13.40 12.68
CA PRO A 131 3.12 -14.23 11.75
C PRO A 131 2.40 -14.46 10.40
N ALA A 132 1.08 -14.22 10.33
CA ALA A 132 0.27 -14.38 9.13
C ALA A 132 0.19 -13.10 8.27
N VAL A 133 0.79 -11.99 8.71
CA VAL A 133 0.80 -10.74 7.96
C VAL A 133 1.47 -10.90 6.60
N ARG A 134 0.88 -10.29 5.57
CA ARG A 134 1.41 -10.34 4.19
C ARG A 134 2.31 -9.14 3.92
N LEU A 135 3.50 -9.39 3.42
CA LEU A 135 4.53 -8.37 3.22
C LEU A 135 4.68 -8.04 1.74
N LEU A 136 4.67 -6.75 1.42
CA LEU A 136 4.91 -6.23 0.08
C LEU A 136 6.27 -5.55 0.03
N LEU A 137 7.14 -6.01 -0.87
CA LEU A 137 8.46 -5.47 -1.10
C LEU A 137 8.55 -4.95 -2.55
N ILE A 138 8.48 -3.64 -2.74
CA ILE A 138 8.70 -3.03 -4.06
C ILE A 138 10.17 -2.65 -4.26
N VAL A 139 10.78 -3.24 -5.27
CA VAL A 139 12.19 -3.04 -5.64
C VAL A 139 12.30 -2.36 -7.00
N ARG A 140 13.41 -1.69 -7.26
CA ARG A 140 13.80 -1.20 -8.58
C ARG A 140 15.31 -1.36 -8.71
N ASP A 141 15.85 -1.09 -9.88
CA ASP A 141 17.30 -1.05 -10.12
C ASP A 141 18.05 -0.38 -8.95
N PRO A 142 19.06 -1.05 -8.35
CA PRO A 142 19.75 -0.57 -7.16
C PRO A 142 20.48 0.75 -7.36
N VAL A 143 20.99 1.01 -8.58
CA VAL A 143 21.65 2.25 -8.98
C VAL A 143 20.61 3.36 -9.09
N GLU A 144 19.51 3.12 -9.81
CA GLU A 144 18.45 4.11 -9.93
C GLU A 144 17.81 4.45 -8.57
N ARG A 145 17.63 3.46 -7.70
CA ARG A 145 17.14 3.64 -6.32
C ARG A 145 18.08 4.51 -5.52
N LEU A 146 19.39 4.28 -5.65
CA LEU A 146 20.45 5.05 -5.00
C LEU A 146 20.39 6.52 -5.44
N VAL A 147 20.32 6.76 -6.75
CA VAL A 147 20.28 8.10 -7.34
C VAL A 147 19.01 8.83 -6.93
N SER A 148 17.88 8.11 -6.86
CA SER A 148 16.63 8.66 -6.34
C SER A 148 16.73 9.06 -4.87
N ASP A 149 17.47 8.29 -4.07
CA ASP A 149 17.74 8.59 -2.65
C ASP A 149 18.58 9.85 -2.49
N TYR A 150 19.67 9.95 -3.26
CA TYR A 150 20.49 11.16 -3.35
C TYR A 150 19.67 12.38 -3.77
N THR A 151 18.90 12.27 -4.85
CA THR A 151 18.04 13.33 -5.39
C THR A 151 17.03 13.84 -4.36
N GLN A 152 16.45 12.94 -3.57
CA GLN A 152 15.55 13.32 -2.49
C GLN A 152 16.27 14.19 -1.44
N ILE A 153 17.47 13.77 -1.02
CA ILE A 153 18.24 14.49 0.00
C ILE A 153 18.71 15.84 -0.54
N LEU A 154 19.22 15.87 -1.78
CA LEU A 154 19.66 17.08 -2.47
C LEU A 154 18.55 18.14 -2.49
N HIS A 155 17.35 17.79 -2.95
CA HIS A 155 16.21 18.71 -2.95
C HIS A 155 15.83 19.18 -1.54
N ASN A 156 15.81 18.28 -0.56
CA ASN A 156 15.47 18.66 0.83
C ASN A 156 16.50 19.62 1.43
N ARG A 157 17.78 19.46 1.07
CA ARG A 157 18.88 20.35 1.48
C ARG A 157 18.77 21.71 0.78
N ARG A 158 18.53 21.73 -0.54
CA ARG A 158 18.29 22.95 -1.33
C ARG A 158 17.11 23.77 -0.80
N ALA A 159 15.99 23.12 -0.49
CA ALA A 159 14.82 23.79 0.10
C ALA A 159 15.12 24.46 1.46
N ARG A 160 16.12 23.96 2.18
CA ARG A 160 16.61 24.53 3.46
C ARG A 160 17.83 25.44 3.29
N ARG A 161 18.18 25.81 2.05
CA ARG A 161 19.38 26.60 1.70
C ARG A 161 20.68 26.01 2.29
N LYS A 162 20.78 24.68 2.38
CA LYS A 162 21.98 23.97 2.85
C LYS A 162 22.71 23.34 1.68
N PRO A 163 24.05 23.44 1.61
CA PRO A 163 24.82 22.75 0.58
C PRO A 163 24.70 21.24 0.73
N TYR A 164 24.84 20.53 -0.39
CA TYR A 164 24.95 19.07 -0.41
C TYR A 164 25.95 18.68 -1.51
N PRO A 165 26.95 17.84 -1.21
CA PRO A 165 28.00 17.49 -2.18
C PRO A 165 27.44 16.76 -3.41
N PRO A 166 28.12 16.83 -4.56
CA PRO A 166 27.85 15.97 -5.72
C PRO A 166 27.89 14.48 -5.37
N LEU A 167 27.21 13.66 -6.17
CA LEU A 167 27.05 12.23 -5.89
C LEU A 167 28.40 11.52 -5.87
N GLU A 168 29.27 11.83 -6.82
CA GLU A 168 30.63 11.32 -6.97
C GLU A 168 31.43 11.54 -5.68
N ARG A 169 31.37 12.75 -5.11
CA ARG A 169 32.08 13.09 -3.87
C ARG A 169 31.55 12.35 -2.64
N LEU A 170 30.28 11.92 -2.67
CA LEU A 170 29.69 11.13 -1.59
C LEU A 170 30.01 9.64 -1.70
N LEU A 171 30.17 9.15 -2.93
CA LEU A 171 30.33 7.72 -3.21
C LEU A 171 31.77 7.31 -3.47
N LEU A 172 32.69 8.22 -3.79
CA LEU A 172 34.08 7.88 -4.10
C LEU A 172 35.02 8.28 -2.95
N ARG A 173 36.01 7.44 -2.67
CA ARG A 173 37.07 7.70 -1.67
C ARG A 173 38.38 8.12 -2.33
N GLY A 174 38.36 9.23 -3.04
CA GLY A 174 39.49 9.63 -3.89
C GLY A 174 39.84 8.46 -4.83
N ASP A 175 41.11 8.08 -4.86
CA ASP A 175 41.60 7.04 -5.77
C ASP A 175 41.29 5.60 -5.30
N ARG A 176 40.65 5.43 -4.13
CA ARG A 176 40.31 4.11 -3.57
C ARG A 176 39.01 3.51 -4.10
N GLY A 177 38.38 4.17 -5.09
CA GLY A 177 37.13 3.71 -5.70
C GLY A 177 35.89 3.91 -4.81
N LEU A 178 34.90 3.06 -5.02
CA LEU A 178 33.56 3.18 -4.44
C LEU A 178 33.54 2.96 -2.92
N ASP A 179 32.95 3.90 -2.18
CA ASP A 179 32.65 3.80 -0.75
C ASP A 179 31.46 2.87 -0.52
N THR A 180 31.69 1.56 -0.56
CA THR A 180 30.67 0.53 -0.34
C THR A 180 29.93 0.66 0.99
N ARG A 181 30.52 1.34 1.99
CA ARG A 181 29.91 1.58 3.31
C ARG A 181 28.90 2.74 3.29
N HIS A 182 28.82 3.51 2.21
CA HIS A 182 27.88 4.62 2.11
C HIS A 182 26.43 4.12 2.22
N LYS A 183 25.63 4.80 3.05
CA LYS A 183 24.27 4.35 3.41
C LYS A 183 23.35 4.13 2.21
N ALA A 184 23.56 4.88 1.12
CA ALA A 184 22.76 4.73 -0.08
C ALA A 184 23.09 3.44 -0.86
N ILE A 185 24.35 2.99 -0.82
CA ILE A 185 24.78 1.70 -1.38
C ILE A 185 24.27 0.56 -0.51
N GLN A 186 24.50 0.65 0.81
CA GLN A 186 24.08 -0.36 1.76
C GLN A 186 22.58 -0.68 1.67
N ARG A 187 21.72 0.34 1.51
CA ARG A 187 20.26 0.16 1.32
C ARG A 187 19.86 -0.51 0.01
N SER A 188 20.73 -0.48 -1.00
CA SER A 188 20.52 -1.12 -2.30
C SER A 188 20.98 -2.58 -2.32
N LEU A 189 21.60 -3.10 -1.24
CA LEU A 189 21.95 -4.51 -1.11
C LEU A 189 20.72 -5.33 -0.73
N TYR A 190 19.82 -5.58 -1.70
CA TYR A 190 18.53 -6.19 -1.42
C TYR A 190 18.63 -7.61 -0.88
N ALA A 191 19.54 -8.45 -1.41
CA ALA A 191 19.75 -9.81 -0.92
C ALA A 191 20.08 -9.85 0.58
N LEU A 192 20.98 -8.97 1.03
CA LEU A 192 21.37 -8.84 2.44
C LEU A 192 20.16 -8.54 3.35
N HIS A 193 19.27 -7.66 2.90
CA HIS A 193 18.10 -7.29 3.68
C HIS A 193 17.02 -8.37 3.62
N LEU A 194 16.72 -8.90 2.43
CA LEU A 194 15.73 -9.95 2.23
C LEU A 194 16.07 -11.21 3.03
N ALA A 195 17.34 -11.63 3.10
CA ALA A 195 17.76 -12.78 3.90
C ALA A 195 17.31 -12.69 5.36
N ARG A 196 17.31 -11.49 5.97
CA ARG A 196 16.80 -11.28 7.34
C ARG A 196 15.30 -11.45 7.43
N TRP A 197 14.57 -10.98 6.42
CA TRP A 197 13.12 -11.15 6.36
C TRP A 197 12.74 -12.61 6.13
N LEU A 198 13.48 -13.35 5.31
CA LEU A 198 13.29 -14.78 5.08
C LEU A 198 13.63 -15.65 6.30
N GLY A 199 14.52 -15.18 7.19
CA GLY A 199 14.74 -15.79 8.50
C GLY A 199 13.52 -15.68 9.42
N ALA A 200 12.73 -14.61 9.26
CA ALA A 200 11.54 -14.35 10.07
C ALA A 200 10.23 -14.77 9.38
N PHE A 201 10.14 -14.88 8.06
CA PHE A 201 8.90 -15.17 7.35
C PHE A 201 9.12 -16.20 6.24
N PRO A 202 8.16 -17.10 5.99
CA PRO A 202 8.23 -17.97 4.84
C PRO A 202 8.21 -17.12 3.54
N PRO A 203 8.89 -17.54 2.47
CA PRO A 203 8.89 -16.81 1.19
C PRO A 203 7.48 -16.50 0.67
N ALA A 204 6.52 -17.41 0.89
CA ALA A 204 5.13 -17.25 0.49
C ALA A 204 4.39 -16.06 1.16
N HIS A 205 4.94 -15.48 2.24
CA HIS A 205 4.38 -14.30 2.91
C HIS A 205 5.02 -12.99 2.43
N ILE A 206 5.95 -13.03 1.47
CA ILE A 206 6.63 -11.86 0.92
C ILE A 206 6.43 -11.81 -0.59
N HIS A 207 5.72 -10.80 -1.07
CA HIS A 207 5.57 -10.56 -2.50
C HIS A 207 6.46 -9.41 -2.97
N VAL A 208 7.27 -9.71 -3.99
CA VAL A 208 8.19 -8.76 -4.60
C VAL A 208 7.55 -8.11 -5.82
N VAL A 209 7.32 -6.80 -5.72
CA VAL A 209 6.75 -5.97 -6.79
C VAL A 209 7.90 -5.38 -7.61
N ASP A 210 7.83 -5.51 -8.94
CA ASP A 210 8.76 -4.83 -9.85
C ASP A 210 8.36 -3.35 -9.96
N GLY A 211 9.13 -2.48 -9.32
CA GLY A 211 8.93 -1.04 -9.38
C GLY A 211 9.22 -0.43 -10.75
N GLY A 212 10.10 -1.04 -11.56
CA GLY A 212 10.29 -0.64 -12.96
C GLY A 212 9.05 -1.01 -13.79
N GLY A 213 8.53 -2.22 -13.59
CA GLY A 213 7.25 -2.68 -14.12
C GLY A 213 6.10 -1.74 -13.73
N LEU A 214 5.97 -1.41 -12.45
CA LEU A 214 4.91 -0.53 -11.94
C LEU A 214 4.95 0.89 -12.54
N ILE A 215 6.14 1.40 -12.88
CA ILE A 215 6.31 2.69 -13.57
C ILE A 215 5.85 2.61 -15.02
N ARG A 216 6.22 1.53 -15.73
CA ARG A 216 5.94 1.35 -17.16
C ARG A 216 4.50 0.92 -17.44
N GLU A 217 3.98 0.00 -16.63
CA GLU A 217 2.64 -0.57 -16.78
C GLU A 217 2.13 -1.05 -15.42
N PRO A 218 1.32 -0.23 -14.70
CA PRO A 218 0.99 -0.51 -13.30
C PRO A 218 0.04 -1.70 -13.11
N LEU A 219 -0.91 -1.91 -14.04
CA LEU A 219 -2.00 -2.86 -13.85
C LEU A 219 -1.54 -4.33 -13.71
N PRO A 220 -0.62 -4.86 -14.53
CA PRO A 220 -0.14 -6.24 -14.37
C PRO A 220 0.54 -6.49 -13.01
N GLU A 221 1.35 -5.56 -12.51
CA GLU A 221 1.97 -5.69 -11.18
C GLU A 221 0.91 -5.62 -10.06
N LEU A 222 -0.09 -4.74 -10.18
CA LEU A 222 -1.15 -4.61 -9.19
C LEU A 222 -2.09 -5.82 -9.14
N ARG A 223 -2.37 -6.47 -10.26
CA ARG A 223 -3.15 -7.73 -10.28
C ARG A 223 -2.46 -8.84 -9.50
N ARG A 224 -1.12 -8.93 -9.59
CA ARG A 224 -0.35 -9.89 -8.78
C ARG A 224 -0.40 -9.52 -7.29
N VAL A 225 -0.44 -8.23 -6.96
CA VAL A 225 -0.65 -7.76 -5.58
C VAL A 225 -2.05 -8.10 -5.07
N GLU A 226 -3.11 -7.90 -5.87
CA GLU A 226 -4.47 -8.32 -5.51
C GLU A 226 -4.53 -9.82 -5.21
N GLN A 227 -4.01 -10.65 -6.12
CA GLN A 227 -3.93 -12.09 -5.94
C GLN A 227 -3.14 -12.47 -4.68
N PHE A 228 -1.95 -11.87 -4.50
CA PHE A 228 -1.12 -12.13 -3.33
C PHE A 228 -1.78 -11.71 -2.02
N LEU A 229 -2.65 -10.69 -2.01
CA LEU A 229 -3.39 -10.27 -0.83
C LEU A 229 -4.72 -11.03 -0.64
N GLY A 230 -5.09 -11.91 -1.58
CA GLY A 230 -6.38 -12.61 -1.55
C GLY A 230 -7.56 -11.70 -1.84
N LEU A 231 -7.33 -10.60 -2.56
CA LEU A 231 -8.36 -9.67 -3.00
C LEU A 231 -8.98 -10.16 -4.31
N ALA A 232 -10.30 -10.01 -4.44
CA ALA A 232 -10.97 -10.21 -5.71
C ALA A 232 -10.47 -9.15 -6.72
N PRO A 233 -10.28 -9.49 -8.01
CA PRO A 233 -9.82 -8.51 -8.99
C PRO A 233 -10.81 -7.33 -9.10
N SER A 234 -10.34 -6.12 -8.82
CA SER A 234 -11.15 -4.89 -8.92
C SER A 234 -10.43 -3.76 -9.65
N LEU A 235 -9.09 -3.77 -9.68
CA LEU A 235 -8.31 -2.76 -10.40
C LEU A 235 -8.34 -3.05 -11.91
N GLY A 236 -8.67 -2.02 -12.69
CA GLY A 236 -8.78 -2.08 -14.15
C GLY A 236 -7.99 -0.98 -14.87
N PRO A 237 -7.94 -1.01 -16.21
CA PRO A 237 -7.26 0.01 -17.01
C PRO A 237 -7.76 1.43 -16.71
N ASP A 238 -9.06 1.58 -16.46
CA ASP A 238 -9.68 2.88 -16.18
C ASP A 238 -9.21 3.54 -14.89
N ASN A 239 -8.54 2.79 -14.00
CA ASN A 239 -7.96 3.35 -12.78
C ASN A 239 -6.65 4.10 -13.01
N PHE A 240 -6.04 3.97 -14.19
CA PHE A 240 -4.71 4.51 -14.48
C PHE A 240 -4.71 5.27 -15.81
N TYR A 241 -4.11 6.46 -15.82
CA TYR A 241 -3.89 7.20 -17.06
C TYR A 241 -2.49 7.80 -17.05
N PHE A 242 -1.80 7.77 -18.19
CA PHE A 242 -0.47 8.35 -18.30
C PHE A 242 -0.57 9.87 -18.44
N ASN A 243 0.09 10.62 -17.56
CA ASN A 243 0.15 12.07 -17.65
C ASN A 243 1.50 12.48 -18.26
N GLN A 244 1.46 13.04 -19.48
CA GLN A 244 2.66 13.42 -20.24
C GLN A 244 3.50 14.47 -19.51
N THR A 245 2.86 15.48 -18.91
CA THR A 245 3.57 16.54 -18.16
C THR A 245 4.26 15.99 -16.92
N LYS A 246 3.62 15.04 -16.22
CA LYS A 246 4.19 14.39 -15.04
C LYS A 246 5.25 13.36 -15.41
N GLY A 247 5.13 12.72 -16.57
CA GLY A 247 5.97 11.61 -17.01
C GLY A 247 5.69 10.28 -16.29
N PHE A 248 4.53 10.14 -15.63
CA PHE A 248 4.14 8.96 -14.87
C PHE A 248 2.64 8.69 -14.97
N TYR A 249 2.23 7.47 -14.66
CA TYR A 249 0.83 7.13 -14.44
C TYR A 249 0.25 7.88 -13.23
N CYS A 250 -0.94 8.41 -13.43
CA CYS A 250 -1.80 9.03 -12.44
C CYS A 250 -3.06 8.17 -12.21
N LEU A 251 -3.78 8.46 -11.14
CA LEU A 251 -4.85 7.61 -10.62
C LEU A 251 -6.21 8.21 -10.93
N ARG A 252 -7.17 7.34 -11.26
CA ARG A 252 -8.57 7.68 -11.47
C ARG A 252 -9.47 6.80 -10.57
N ALA A 253 -10.37 7.46 -9.83
CA ALA A 253 -11.39 6.84 -9.00
C ALA A 253 -12.74 7.50 -9.32
N GLY A 254 -13.53 6.87 -10.20
CA GLY A 254 -14.72 7.48 -10.79
C GLY A 254 -14.36 8.79 -11.51
N ALA A 255 -15.05 9.88 -11.17
CA ALA A 255 -14.78 11.21 -11.74
C ALA A 255 -13.51 11.87 -11.18
N HIS A 256 -12.94 11.38 -10.08
CA HIS A 256 -11.79 12.01 -9.45
C HIS A 256 -10.48 11.52 -10.07
N GLN A 257 -9.66 12.46 -10.53
CA GLN A 257 -8.32 12.21 -11.06
C GLN A 257 -7.27 12.90 -10.22
N ARG A 258 -6.15 12.22 -9.98
CA ARG A 258 -5.02 12.79 -9.23
C ARG A 258 -3.71 12.15 -9.61
N CYS A 259 -2.65 12.95 -9.64
CA CYS A 259 -1.28 12.46 -9.72
C CYS A 259 -0.65 12.38 -8.33
N LEU A 260 0.45 11.62 -8.22
CA LEU A 260 1.29 11.67 -7.02
C LEU A 260 1.93 13.06 -6.86
N ASP A 261 2.22 13.42 -5.61
CA ASP A 261 2.77 14.71 -5.23
C ASP A 261 4.09 15.07 -5.97
N GLN A 262 4.48 16.35 -5.92
CA GLN A 262 5.68 16.88 -6.59
C GLN A 262 7.00 16.29 -6.05
N SER A 263 6.98 15.64 -4.87
CA SER A 263 8.15 14.91 -4.36
C SER A 263 8.36 13.55 -5.03
N LYS A 264 7.39 13.07 -5.82
CA LYS A 264 7.47 11.81 -6.58
C LYS A 264 7.82 12.09 -8.04
N GLY A 265 8.74 11.30 -8.60
CA GLY A 265 9.20 11.46 -9.98
C GLY A 265 10.10 12.68 -10.19
N ARG A 266 10.98 12.99 -9.22
CA ARG A 266 11.93 14.10 -9.38
C ARG A 266 12.97 13.77 -10.45
N PRO A 267 13.36 14.74 -11.29
CA PRO A 267 14.43 14.52 -12.26
C PRO A 267 15.71 14.14 -11.52
N HIS A 268 16.37 13.09 -11.99
CA HIS A 268 17.65 12.66 -11.44
C HIS A 268 18.76 13.53 -12.03
N PRO A 269 19.76 13.92 -11.23
CA PRO A 269 20.95 14.57 -11.77
C PRO A 269 21.72 13.58 -12.66
N PRO A 270 22.45 14.08 -13.68
CA PRO A 270 23.33 13.23 -14.47
C PRO A 270 24.38 12.57 -13.56
N ILE A 271 24.80 11.38 -13.96
CA ILE A 271 25.82 10.57 -13.26
C ILE A 271 26.98 10.43 -14.22
N ALA A 272 28.21 10.61 -13.73
CA ALA A 272 29.39 10.33 -14.54
C ALA A 272 29.39 8.85 -15.01
N GLU A 273 29.69 8.61 -16.28
CA GLU A 273 29.67 7.28 -16.91
C GLU A 273 30.53 6.27 -16.14
N GLN A 274 31.76 6.66 -15.79
CA GLN A 274 32.66 5.84 -14.97
C GLN A 274 32.06 5.46 -13.60
N LEU A 275 31.32 6.37 -12.96
CA LEU A 275 30.65 6.06 -11.69
C LEU A 275 29.47 5.10 -11.90
N LEU A 276 28.72 5.27 -12.99
CA LEU A 276 27.63 4.36 -13.36
C LEU A 276 28.17 2.94 -13.59
N GLU A 277 29.23 2.79 -14.37
CA GLU A 277 29.90 1.51 -14.61
C GLU A 277 30.38 0.84 -13.32
N GLN A 278 31.02 1.61 -12.43
CA GLN A 278 31.46 1.10 -11.12
C GLN A 278 30.29 0.63 -10.26
N LEU A 279 29.17 1.37 -10.27
CA LEU A 279 27.98 1.01 -9.51
C LEU A 279 27.33 -0.25 -10.06
N CYS A 280 27.15 -0.36 -11.38
CA CYS A 280 26.57 -1.54 -12.02
C CYS A 280 27.46 -2.78 -11.79
N THR A 281 28.78 -2.65 -11.98
CA THR A 281 29.75 -3.71 -11.67
C THR A 281 29.65 -4.16 -10.22
N TYR A 282 29.56 -3.21 -9.28
CA TYR A 282 29.45 -3.51 -7.85
C TYR A 282 28.13 -4.22 -7.49
N PHE A 283 27.01 -3.85 -8.11
CA PHE A 283 25.70 -4.45 -7.80
C PHE A 283 25.39 -5.75 -8.54
N SER A 284 26.11 -6.07 -9.62
CA SER A 284 25.89 -7.30 -10.41
C SER A 284 25.80 -8.58 -9.56
N ALA A 285 26.84 -8.93 -8.78
CA ALA A 285 26.80 -10.13 -7.94
C ALA A 285 25.73 -10.07 -6.81
N PRO A 286 25.58 -8.95 -6.07
CA PRO A 286 24.44 -8.77 -5.15
C PRO A 286 23.05 -8.93 -5.79
N ASN A 287 22.89 -8.50 -7.05
CA ASN A 287 21.65 -8.62 -7.80
C ASN A 287 21.36 -10.08 -8.17
N GLU A 288 22.34 -10.81 -8.68
CA GLU A 288 22.20 -12.24 -8.97
C GLU A 288 21.79 -13.04 -7.73
N HIS A 289 22.40 -12.74 -6.58
CA HIS A 289 21.99 -13.34 -5.32
C HIS A 289 20.54 -12.97 -4.96
N PHE A 290 20.13 -11.71 -5.13
CA PHE A 290 18.74 -11.31 -4.90
C PHE A 290 17.78 -12.05 -5.84
N PHE A 291 18.12 -12.19 -7.13
CA PHE A 291 17.30 -12.89 -8.13
C PHE A 291 17.09 -14.36 -7.76
N SER A 292 18.17 -15.02 -7.31
CA SER A 292 18.11 -16.38 -6.79
C SER A 292 17.16 -16.51 -5.60
N LEU A 293 17.25 -15.60 -4.61
CA LEU A 293 16.39 -15.63 -3.42
C LEU A 293 14.90 -15.44 -3.74
N VAL A 294 14.57 -14.68 -4.79
CA VAL A 294 13.17 -14.37 -5.15
C VAL A 294 12.64 -15.22 -6.31
N GLY A 295 13.48 -16.06 -6.93
CA GLY A 295 13.11 -16.87 -8.10
C GLY A 295 12.67 -16.05 -9.32
N ARG A 296 13.16 -14.81 -9.45
CA ARG A 296 12.80 -13.88 -10.54
C ARG A 296 13.98 -12.97 -10.87
N THR A 297 14.26 -12.81 -12.15
CA THR A 297 15.25 -11.86 -12.66
C THR A 297 14.60 -10.52 -13.00
N PHE A 298 15.40 -9.46 -12.94
CA PHE A 298 15.02 -8.12 -13.33
C PHE A 298 16.07 -7.58 -14.29
N ASN A 299 15.65 -6.80 -15.28
CA ASN A 299 16.58 -6.14 -16.20
C ASN A 299 17.16 -4.88 -15.52
N TRP A 300 18.05 -5.10 -14.57
CA TRP A 300 18.83 -4.06 -13.91
C TRP A 300 20.23 -4.07 -14.48
N CYS A 301 20.94 -2.95 -14.31
CA CYS A 301 22.38 -3.08 -14.23
C CYS A 301 22.74 -3.75 -12.87
#